data_AF-A0A7S4MQA6-F1
#
_entry.id   AF-A0A7S4MQA6-F1
#
_cell.length_a   1.000
_cell.length_b   1.000
_cell.length_c   1.000
_cell.angle_alpha   90.00
_cell.angle_beta   90.00
_cell.angle_gamma   90.00
#
_symmetry.space_group_name_H-M   'P 1'
#
loop_
_entity.id
_entity.type
_entity.pdbx_description
1 polymer ?
#
loop_
_entity_poly.entity_id
_entity_poly.type
_entity_poly.pdbx_seq_one_letter_code
_entity_poly.pdbx_strand_id
1 'polypeptide(L)'
;KCLREIETEIGAQTTALLPSILSHPVRMLKAVQDLLNETTKYHADYNSLHNSVALYRALCNNTNQYGFSSENISKLQELQNKIHGIEDVLTIAEPHRTFLKEGFVSVDFDHSKSRRSKRDEYYTFLLSDLIIFTKRQAPNSILKKRGVSHSYQYVEHGFLYRAGFEFDDVRRSIRLICPPNVFCMYWDKPDYQDSWRSILSSVISDLQRPKLFGVSFRELMLSCENQKTIVPNIVVDCVQFILSKGLYTRGVFRELPFEEEAEALREALDHEEAVSFEESSPLTVSWLLLRWLRELPEPLIPSSFYNEVIATTSPEEAQKVVEKLPVFNRFTLEYIMGCCECVVSHKKSTDMDAIQLAVLFTPCLIRRAATGFGVDNLPSCIQFVIYLIAEFNTTFQNVTTDRIATETDDKRKTELFK
;
A
#
# COMPACT_ATOMS: atom_id res chain seq x y z
N LYS A 1 -0.54 -27.40 19.62
CA LYS A 1 -1.44 -28.28 20.40
C LYS A 1 -2.71 -28.57 19.59
N CYS A 2 -3.48 -27.55 19.19
CA CYS A 2 -4.59 -27.69 18.24
C CYS A 2 -4.24 -28.39 16.91
N LEU A 3 -3.08 -28.09 16.31
CA LEU A 3 -2.66 -28.79 15.08
C LEU A 3 -2.50 -30.30 15.28
N ARG A 4 -1.98 -30.75 16.43
CA ARG A 4 -1.87 -32.19 16.71
C ARG A 4 -3.22 -32.82 16.99
N GLU A 5 -4.13 -32.10 17.64
CA GLU A 5 -5.52 -32.56 17.87
C GLU A 5 -6.25 -32.77 16.52
N ILE A 6 -6.09 -31.84 15.56
CA ILE A 6 -6.65 -31.95 14.20
C ILE A 6 -6.00 -33.11 13.42
N GLU A 7 -4.69 -33.32 13.51
CA GLU A 7 -4.00 -34.46 12.90
C GLU A 7 -4.50 -35.82 13.42
N THR A 8 -4.91 -35.85 14.69
CA THR A 8 -5.38 -37.07 15.35
C THR A 8 -6.83 -37.39 14.95
N GLU A 9 -7.66 -36.37 14.67
CA GLU A 9 -9.04 -36.56 14.20
C GLU A 9 -9.13 -36.91 12.70
N ILE A 10 -8.30 -36.30 11.85
CA ILE A 10 -8.40 -36.44 10.39
C ILE A 10 -7.56 -37.62 9.85
N GLY A 11 -6.66 -38.18 10.67
CA GLY A 11 -5.83 -39.34 10.30
C GLY A 11 -4.78 -39.04 9.22
N ALA A 12 -4.51 -37.76 8.95
CA ALA A 12 -3.52 -37.29 8.00
C ALA A 12 -2.64 -36.20 8.64
N GLN A 13 -1.34 -36.18 8.33
CA GLN A 13 -0.45 -35.11 8.75
C GLN A 13 -0.94 -33.77 8.19
N THR A 14 -0.98 -32.72 9.00
CA THR A 14 -1.48 -31.39 8.60
C THR A 14 -0.71 -30.81 7.41
N THR A 15 0.55 -31.19 7.25
CA THR A 15 1.41 -30.87 6.10
C THR A 15 0.89 -31.45 4.77
N ALA A 16 0.19 -32.59 4.79
CA ALA A 16 -0.40 -33.20 3.60
C ALA A 16 -1.76 -32.58 3.21
N LEU A 17 -2.45 -31.94 4.15
CA LEU A 17 -3.74 -31.27 3.94
C LEU A 17 -3.57 -29.82 3.46
N LEU A 18 -2.47 -29.17 3.85
CA LEU A 18 -2.12 -27.79 3.49
C LEU A 18 -2.24 -27.48 1.99
N PRO A 19 -1.70 -28.30 1.05
CA PRO A 19 -1.88 -28.06 -0.38
C PRO A 19 -3.33 -28.12 -0.85
N SER A 20 -4.14 -29.02 -0.27
CA SER A 20 -5.58 -29.12 -0.60
C SER A 20 -6.37 -27.94 -0.05
N ILE A 21 -6.04 -27.46 1.16
CA ILE A 21 -6.66 -26.29 1.78
C ILE A 21 -6.28 -25.01 1.02
N LEU A 22 -5.00 -24.83 0.66
CA LEU A 22 -4.51 -23.66 -0.07
C LEU A 22 -5.00 -23.60 -1.52
N SER A 23 -5.27 -24.75 -2.15
CA SER A 23 -5.84 -24.80 -3.50
C SER A 23 -7.38 -24.74 -3.53
N HIS A 24 -8.04 -24.79 -2.37
CA HIS A 24 -9.49 -24.75 -2.26
C HIS A 24 -10.10 -23.42 -2.78
N PRO A 25 -9.54 -22.23 -2.47
CA PRO A 25 -10.03 -20.97 -3.03
C PRO A 25 -9.97 -20.93 -4.56
N VAL A 26 -8.86 -21.40 -5.15
CA VAL A 26 -8.66 -21.40 -6.61
C VAL A 26 -9.62 -22.36 -7.31
N ARG A 27 -9.87 -23.54 -6.72
CA ARG A 27 -10.86 -24.50 -7.23
C ARG A 27 -12.28 -23.98 -7.14
N MET A 28 -12.65 -23.34 -6.03
CA MET A 28 -13.97 -22.72 -5.88
C MET A 28 -14.15 -21.56 -6.84
N LEU A 29 -13.13 -20.71 -7.01
CA LEU A 29 -13.17 -19.64 -8.00
C LEU A 29 -13.47 -20.19 -9.39
N LYS A 30 -12.77 -21.23 -9.82
CA LYS A 30 -13.00 -21.85 -11.13
C LYS A 30 -14.42 -22.41 -11.27
N ALA A 31 -14.90 -23.13 -10.25
CA ALA A 31 -16.25 -23.69 -10.27
C ALA A 31 -17.36 -22.61 -10.34
N VAL A 32 -17.21 -21.52 -9.56
CA VAL A 32 -18.18 -20.42 -9.54
C VAL A 32 -18.08 -19.58 -10.84
N GLN A 33 -16.88 -19.44 -11.39
CA GLN A 33 -16.64 -18.78 -12.69
C GLN A 33 -17.32 -19.55 -13.83
N ASP A 34 -17.18 -20.87 -13.85
CA ASP A 34 -17.80 -21.73 -14.86
C ASP A 34 -19.34 -21.65 -14.75
N LEU A 35 -19.87 -21.64 -13.53
CA LEU A 35 -21.31 -21.41 -13.27
C LEU A 35 -21.79 -20.04 -13.76
N LEU A 36 -21.02 -18.98 -13.53
CA LEU A 36 -21.37 -17.64 -13.98
C LEU A 36 -21.37 -17.53 -15.52
N ASN A 37 -20.43 -18.19 -16.20
CA ASN A 37 -20.33 -18.19 -17.66
C ASN A 37 -21.56 -18.85 -18.32
N GLU A 38 -22.14 -19.86 -17.67
CA GLU A 38 -23.36 -20.55 -18.12
C GLU A 38 -24.66 -19.83 -17.66
N THR A 39 -24.55 -18.79 -16.82
CA THR A 39 -25.70 -18.07 -16.27
C THR A 39 -25.98 -16.80 -17.08
N THR A 40 -27.21 -16.65 -17.58
CA THR A 40 -27.61 -15.45 -18.33
C THR A 40 -27.68 -14.21 -17.43
N LYS A 41 -27.41 -13.02 -17.98
CA LYS A 41 -27.44 -11.73 -17.25
C LYS A 41 -28.77 -11.38 -16.59
N TYR A 42 -29.86 -12.01 -17.03
CA TYR A 42 -31.21 -11.79 -16.49
C TYR A 42 -31.62 -12.81 -15.42
N HIS A 43 -30.76 -13.79 -15.12
CA HIS A 43 -31.01 -14.79 -14.10
C HIS A 43 -30.92 -14.16 -12.70
N ALA A 44 -31.80 -14.58 -11.78
CA ALA A 44 -31.86 -14.02 -10.43
C ALA A 44 -30.54 -14.13 -9.66
N ASP A 45 -29.80 -15.22 -9.89
CA ASP A 45 -28.51 -15.48 -9.23
C ASP A 45 -27.29 -14.89 -9.94
N TYR A 46 -27.46 -14.24 -11.10
CA TYR A 46 -26.33 -13.72 -11.89
C TYR A 46 -25.47 -12.73 -11.08
N ASN A 47 -26.11 -11.77 -10.40
CA ASN A 47 -25.41 -10.79 -9.58
C ASN A 47 -24.73 -11.45 -8.37
N SER A 48 -25.41 -12.39 -7.70
CA SER A 48 -24.84 -13.14 -6.57
C SER A 48 -23.63 -13.98 -6.96
N LEU A 49 -23.68 -14.64 -8.13
CA LEU A 49 -22.56 -15.40 -8.69
C LEU A 49 -21.42 -14.47 -9.08
N HIS A 50 -21.70 -13.35 -9.73
CA HIS A 50 -20.69 -12.34 -10.10
C HIS A 50 -19.95 -11.81 -8.86
N ASN A 51 -20.69 -11.48 -7.80
CA ASN A 51 -20.12 -11.03 -6.53
C ASN A 51 -19.31 -12.11 -5.85
N SER A 52 -19.78 -13.36 -5.88
CA SER A 52 -19.06 -14.51 -5.34
C SER A 52 -17.75 -14.74 -6.08
N VAL A 53 -17.73 -14.65 -7.41
CA VAL A 53 -16.51 -14.71 -8.23
C VAL A 53 -15.54 -13.60 -7.81
N ALA A 54 -16.01 -12.36 -7.68
CA ALA A 54 -15.17 -11.24 -7.27
C ALA A 54 -14.58 -11.44 -5.86
N LEU A 55 -15.36 -11.94 -4.90
CA LEU A 55 -14.90 -12.30 -3.56
C LEU A 55 -13.88 -13.44 -3.57
N TYR A 56 -14.12 -14.50 -4.35
CA TYR A 56 -13.18 -15.62 -4.47
C TYR A 56 -11.90 -15.21 -5.20
N ARG A 57 -11.96 -14.32 -6.19
CA ARG A 57 -10.76 -13.70 -6.79
C ARG A 57 -10.01 -12.87 -5.77
N ALA A 58 -10.68 -11.99 -5.03
CA ALA A 58 -10.04 -11.20 -3.99
C ALA A 58 -9.39 -12.10 -2.92
N LEU A 59 -10.05 -13.20 -2.53
CA LEU A 59 -9.48 -14.19 -1.61
C LEU A 59 -8.27 -14.90 -2.24
N CYS A 60 -8.35 -15.33 -3.50
CA CYS A 60 -7.22 -15.94 -4.22
C CYS A 60 -6.05 -14.96 -4.36
N ASN A 61 -6.32 -13.71 -4.71
CA ASN A 61 -5.34 -12.64 -4.87
C ASN A 61 -4.70 -12.31 -3.53
N ASN A 62 -5.48 -12.22 -2.45
CA ASN A 62 -4.95 -12.09 -1.09
C ASN A 62 -4.08 -13.30 -0.73
N THR A 63 -4.57 -14.53 -0.90
CA THR A 63 -3.81 -15.75 -0.55
C THR A 63 -2.53 -15.88 -1.37
N ASN A 64 -2.59 -15.53 -2.66
CA ASN A 64 -1.44 -15.47 -3.55
C ASN A 64 -0.51 -14.35 -3.14
N GLN A 65 -0.98 -13.14 -2.85
CA GLN A 65 -0.16 -12.03 -2.37
C GLN A 65 0.49 -12.36 -1.03
N TYR A 66 -0.19 -12.99 -0.08
CA TYR A 66 0.39 -13.48 1.17
C TYR A 66 1.39 -14.60 0.92
N GLY A 67 1.12 -15.50 -0.03
CA GLY A 67 2.04 -16.55 -0.47
C GLY A 67 3.32 -15.98 -1.09
N PHE A 68 3.18 -15.10 -2.08
CA PHE A 68 4.28 -14.38 -2.73
C PHE A 68 5.04 -13.50 -1.75
N SER A 69 4.35 -12.78 -0.86
CA SER A 69 4.98 -11.95 0.18
C SER A 69 5.72 -12.82 1.20
N SER A 70 5.17 -13.96 1.60
CA SER A 70 5.82 -14.91 2.51
C SER A 70 7.04 -15.56 1.87
N GLU A 71 6.94 -16.00 0.62
CA GLU A 71 8.07 -16.53 -0.15
C GLU A 71 9.15 -15.47 -0.40
N ASN A 72 8.74 -14.24 -0.73
CA ASN A 72 9.64 -13.12 -0.94
C ASN A 72 10.36 -12.74 0.37
N ILE A 73 9.63 -12.61 1.49
CA ILE A 73 10.23 -12.38 2.80
C ILE A 73 11.18 -13.51 3.18
N SER A 74 10.82 -14.77 2.92
CA SER A 74 11.70 -15.93 3.16
C SER A 74 12.99 -15.83 2.35
N LYS A 75 12.91 -15.46 1.05
CA LYS A 75 14.09 -15.22 0.20
C LYS A 75 14.96 -14.08 0.71
N LEU A 76 14.35 -12.99 1.19
CA LEU A 76 15.07 -11.86 1.77
C LEU A 76 15.73 -12.22 3.11
N GLN A 77 15.09 -13.04 3.94
CA GLN A 77 15.67 -13.58 5.17
C GLN A 77 16.87 -14.48 4.86
N GLU A 78 16.76 -15.36 3.86
CA GLU A 78 17.89 -16.15 3.39
C GLU A 78 19.04 -15.27 2.88
N LEU A 79 18.73 -14.18 2.16
CA LEU A 79 19.73 -13.22 1.69
C LEU A 79 20.41 -12.51 2.87
N GLN A 80 19.65 -12.08 3.87
CA GLN A 80 20.17 -11.47 5.09
C GLN A 80 21.15 -12.40 5.80
N ASN A 81 20.77 -13.67 5.97
CA ASN A 81 21.63 -14.70 6.58
C ASN A 81 22.89 -15.02 5.76
N LYS A 82 22.91 -14.72 4.45
CA LYS A 82 24.08 -14.96 3.58
C LYS A 82 25.12 -13.83 3.68
N ILE A 83 24.74 -12.64 4.12
CA ILE A 83 25.58 -11.44 4.13
C ILE A 83 26.05 -11.14 5.56
N HIS A 84 27.33 -11.32 5.83
CA HIS A 84 27.92 -11.02 7.14
C HIS A 84 28.03 -9.50 7.37
N GLY A 85 27.61 -9.05 8.56
CA GLY A 85 27.77 -7.68 9.03
C GLY A 85 26.69 -6.69 8.57
N ILE A 86 25.68 -7.16 7.84
CA ILE A 86 24.56 -6.30 7.41
C ILE A 86 23.51 -6.10 8.51
N GLU A 87 23.34 -7.07 9.42
CA GLU A 87 22.34 -7.04 10.49
C GLU A 87 22.55 -5.87 11.46
N ASP A 88 23.80 -5.44 11.66
CA ASP A 88 24.16 -4.30 12.49
C ASP A 88 23.89 -2.95 11.79
N VAL A 89 23.56 -2.97 10.49
CA VAL A 89 23.41 -1.78 9.63
C VAL A 89 21.96 -1.60 9.17
N LEU A 90 21.35 -2.63 8.61
CA LEU A 90 19.99 -2.58 8.05
C LEU A 90 19.32 -3.96 8.05
N THR A 91 17.99 -3.96 8.13
CA THR A 91 17.18 -5.19 7.95
C THR A 91 16.80 -5.34 6.49
N ILE A 92 17.18 -6.43 5.82
CA ILE A 92 16.83 -6.64 4.40
C ILE A 92 15.38 -7.12 4.26
N ALA A 93 14.94 -8.00 5.17
CA ALA A 93 13.65 -8.67 5.11
C ALA A 93 12.48 -7.77 5.54
N GLU A 94 12.15 -6.77 4.71
CA GLU A 94 11.01 -5.87 4.91
C GLU A 94 9.87 -6.18 3.92
N PRO A 95 8.59 -6.02 4.32
CA PRO A 95 7.44 -6.41 3.48
C PRO A 95 7.35 -5.70 2.13
N HIS A 96 7.91 -4.50 2.00
CA HIS A 96 7.87 -3.69 0.78
C HIS A 96 9.07 -3.94 -0.16
N ARG A 97 10.05 -4.74 0.26
CA ARG A 97 11.25 -5.03 -0.54
C ARG A 97 11.06 -6.28 -1.37
N THR A 98 11.47 -6.25 -2.64
CA THR A 98 11.50 -7.43 -3.51
C THR A 98 12.87 -7.60 -4.13
N PHE A 99 13.35 -8.84 -4.22
CA PHE A 99 14.59 -9.14 -4.93
C PHE A 99 14.43 -9.02 -6.44
N LEU A 100 15.33 -8.28 -7.10
CA LEU A 100 15.26 -8.03 -8.53
C LEU A 100 16.40 -8.71 -9.29
N LYS A 101 17.65 -8.53 -8.85
CA LYS A 101 18.82 -9.03 -9.57
C LYS A 101 20.04 -9.18 -8.67
N GLU A 102 20.93 -10.11 -9.04
CA GLU A 102 22.27 -10.23 -8.45
C GLU A 102 23.35 -10.39 -9.52
N GLY A 103 24.59 -10.06 -9.17
CA GLY A 103 25.75 -10.36 -10.01
C GLY A 103 26.97 -9.49 -9.76
N PHE A 104 28.02 -9.74 -10.54
CA PHE A 104 29.29 -9.03 -10.41
C PHE A 104 29.22 -7.64 -11.07
N VAL A 105 29.69 -6.64 -10.34
CA VAL A 105 29.76 -5.24 -10.77
C VAL A 105 31.10 -4.68 -10.31
N SER A 106 31.83 -4.05 -11.22
CA SER A 106 33.02 -3.27 -10.85
C SER A 106 32.56 -1.90 -10.40
N VAL A 107 32.93 -1.48 -9.18
CA VAL A 107 32.42 -0.24 -8.57
C VAL A 107 33.58 0.65 -8.15
N ASP A 108 33.41 1.95 -8.41
CA ASP A 108 34.24 3.02 -7.89
C ASP A 108 33.42 3.86 -6.91
N PHE A 109 33.84 3.89 -5.64
CA PHE A 109 33.15 4.51 -4.51
C PHE A 109 33.61 5.96 -4.23
N ASP A 110 34.70 6.43 -4.83
CA ASP A 110 35.28 7.74 -4.50
C ASP A 110 35.41 8.62 -5.77
N HIS A 111 34.76 9.78 -5.74
CA HIS A 111 34.92 10.78 -6.81
C HIS A 111 36.11 11.72 -6.61
N SER A 112 36.76 11.69 -5.44
CA SER A 112 37.58 12.82 -5.01
C SER A 112 39.07 12.73 -5.33
N LYS A 113 39.66 11.57 -5.68
CA LYS A 113 41.12 11.51 -5.94
C LYS A 113 41.58 10.51 -7.01
N SER A 114 42.29 11.08 -8.00
CA SER A 114 43.36 10.47 -8.80
C SER A 114 42.96 9.45 -9.88
N ARG A 115 43.70 9.51 -11.00
CA ARG A 115 43.69 8.65 -12.20
C ARG A 115 43.88 7.13 -11.94
N ARG A 116 43.80 6.67 -10.69
CA ARG A 116 44.00 5.29 -10.21
C ARG A 116 43.09 4.94 -9.02
N SER A 117 41.80 5.26 -9.07
CA SER A 117 40.85 4.54 -8.20
C SER A 117 40.85 3.07 -8.62
N LYS A 118 41.10 2.17 -7.67
CA LYS A 118 41.16 0.72 -7.92
C LYS A 118 39.73 0.24 -8.10
N ARG A 119 39.35 -0.05 -9.34
CA ARG A 119 38.09 -0.73 -9.67
C ARG A 119 38.14 -2.11 -9.02
N ASP A 120 37.47 -2.24 -7.88
CA ASP A 120 37.29 -3.52 -7.22
C ASP A 120 35.99 -4.14 -7.74
N GLU A 121 36.00 -5.46 -7.91
CA GLU A 121 34.81 -6.22 -8.30
C GLU A 121 34.02 -6.61 -7.05
N TYR A 122 32.71 -6.36 -7.10
CA TYR A 122 31.78 -6.62 -6.00
C TYR A 122 30.64 -7.52 -6.50
N TYR A 123 30.19 -8.42 -5.64
CA TYR A 123 28.95 -9.14 -5.87
C TYR A 123 27.81 -8.29 -5.31
N THR A 124 26.91 -7.86 -6.20
CA THR A 124 25.91 -6.84 -5.94
C THR A 124 24.53 -7.44 -5.96
N PHE A 125 23.69 -7.06 -5.00
CA PHE A 125 22.28 -7.42 -4.93
C PHE A 125 21.43 -6.17 -5.14
N LEU A 126 20.45 -6.26 -6.02
CA LEU A 126 19.49 -5.20 -6.32
C LEU A 126 18.10 -5.63 -5.88
N LEU A 127 17.51 -4.78 -5.03
CA LEU A 127 16.15 -4.89 -4.52
C LEU A 127 15.30 -3.72 -5.07
N SER A 128 14.00 -3.74 -4.81
CA SER A 128 13.05 -2.70 -5.27
C SER A 128 13.35 -1.28 -4.77
N ASP A 129 14.09 -1.11 -3.68
CA ASP A 129 14.37 0.18 -3.06
C ASP A 129 15.84 0.33 -2.60
N LEU A 130 16.66 -0.70 -2.76
CA LEU A 130 17.98 -0.83 -2.14
C LEU A 130 18.95 -1.57 -3.08
N ILE A 131 20.18 -1.07 -3.19
CA ILE A 131 21.31 -1.77 -3.81
C ILE A 131 22.37 -2.07 -2.74
N ILE A 132 22.88 -3.30 -2.72
CA ILE A 132 23.84 -3.78 -1.72
C ILE A 132 25.08 -4.31 -2.41
N PHE A 133 26.25 -3.78 -2.05
CA PHE A 133 27.56 -4.21 -2.55
C PHE A 133 28.24 -5.11 -1.52
N THR A 134 28.74 -6.26 -1.98
CA THR A 134 29.40 -7.25 -1.11
C THR A 134 30.71 -7.77 -1.71
N LYS A 135 31.61 -8.27 -0.86
CA LYS A 135 32.77 -9.07 -1.28
C LYS A 135 32.53 -10.54 -0.96
N ARG A 136 32.78 -11.43 -1.92
CA ARG A 136 32.65 -12.87 -1.70
C ARG A 136 33.70 -13.34 -0.70
N GLN A 137 33.30 -14.06 0.35
CA GLN A 137 34.26 -14.61 1.30
C GLN A 137 34.97 -15.84 0.69
N ALA A 138 36.30 -15.89 0.84
CA ALA A 138 37.09 -17.05 0.44
C ALA A 138 36.68 -18.30 1.25
N PRO A 139 36.70 -19.51 0.65
CA PRO A 139 36.26 -20.74 1.31
C PRO A 139 37.01 -21.08 2.61
N ASN A 140 38.20 -20.51 2.85
CA ASN A 140 39.03 -20.70 4.04
C ASN A 140 38.85 -19.63 5.14
N SER A 141 37.78 -18.83 5.12
CA SER A 141 37.55 -17.80 6.13
C SER A 141 37.40 -18.40 7.55
N ILE A 142 37.93 -17.71 8.56
CA ILE A 142 37.91 -18.12 9.97
C ILE A 142 36.47 -18.33 10.48
N LEU A 143 35.50 -17.67 9.85
CA LEU A 143 34.06 -17.76 10.14
C LEU A 143 33.47 -19.12 9.79
N LYS A 144 33.85 -19.71 8.63
CA LYS A 144 33.47 -21.10 8.29
C LYS A 144 34.02 -22.12 9.27
N LYS A 145 35.23 -21.90 9.81
CA LYS A 145 35.84 -22.75 10.85
C LYS A 145 35.11 -22.67 12.19
N ARG A 146 34.31 -21.61 12.43
CA ARG A 146 33.47 -21.42 13.62
C ARG A 146 32.01 -21.85 13.40
N GLY A 147 31.69 -22.54 12.30
CA GLY A 147 30.34 -23.02 12.01
C GLY A 147 29.38 -21.94 11.51
N VAL A 148 29.86 -20.74 11.21
CA VAL A 148 29.03 -19.62 10.74
C VAL A 148 29.08 -19.57 9.20
N SER A 149 27.94 -19.77 8.54
CA SER A 149 27.83 -19.99 7.09
C SER A 149 27.49 -18.73 6.30
N HIS A 150 28.13 -17.59 6.56
CA HIS A 150 27.99 -16.42 5.69
C HIS A 150 28.81 -16.61 4.41
N SER A 151 28.23 -16.25 3.26
CA SER A 151 28.87 -16.41 1.94
C SER A 151 29.46 -15.09 1.41
N TYR A 152 28.93 -13.96 1.87
CA TYR A 152 29.29 -12.62 1.43
C TYR A 152 29.62 -11.74 2.63
N GLN A 153 30.53 -10.80 2.44
CA GLN A 153 30.87 -9.75 3.40
C GLN A 153 30.21 -8.46 2.93
N TYR A 154 29.40 -7.83 3.79
CA TYR A 154 28.86 -6.50 3.51
C TYR A 154 29.99 -5.48 3.28
N VAL A 155 29.79 -4.60 2.30
CA VAL A 155 30.71 -3.49 2.01
C VAL A 155 29.98 -2.16 2.14
N GLU A 156 29.00 -1.92 1.27
CA GLU A 156 28.29 -0.63 1.17
C GLU A 156 26.87 -0.85 0.62
N HIS A 157 25.98 0.12 0.80
CA HIS A 157 24.65 0.10 0.19
C HIS A 157 24.22 1.49 -0.29
N GLY A 158 23.20 1.53 -1.13
CA GLY A 158 22.56 2.74 -1.60
C GLY A 158 21.05 2.60 -1.59
N PHE A 159 20.36 3.57 -0.98
CA PHE A 159 18.91 3.65 -1.09
C PHE A 159 18.50 4.29 -2.42
N LEU A 160 17.50 3.70 -3.08
CA LEU A 160 17.07 4.09 -4.43
C LEU A 160 15.96 5.15 -4.44
N TYR A 161 15.26 5.36 -3.31
CA TYR A 161 14.12 6.30 -3.21
C TYR A 161 14.48 7.78 -3.44
N ARG A 162 15.78 8.12 -3.38
CA ARG A 162 16.33 9.44 -3.73
C ARG A 162 17.46 9.35 -4.76
N ALA A 163 17.55 8.21 -5.46
CA ALA A 163 18.68 7.97 -6.33
C ALA A 163 18.55 8.75 -7.63
N GLY A 164 19.61 9.45 -8.03
CA GLY A 164 19.80 9.93 -9.40
C GLY A 164 20.46 8.85 -10.26
N PHE A 165 20.08 8.80 -11.54
CA PHE A 165 20.59 7.82 -12.49
C PHE A 165 21.13 8.53 -13.73
N GLU A 166 22.41 8.35 -14.03
CA GLU A 166 23.08 8.94 -15.20
C GLU A 166 23.85 7.85 -15.94
N PHE A 167 23.76 7.85 -17.28
CA PHE A 167 24.61 7.00 -18.12
C PHE A 167 25.72 7.85 -18.74
N ASP A 168 26.97 7.49 -18.48
CA ASP A 168 28.13 8.11 -19.12
C ASP A 168 28.49 7.30 -20.37
N ASP A 169 28.06 7.77 -21.54
CA ASP A 169 28.33 7.14 -22.85
C ASP A 169 29.84 7.05 -23.14
N VAL A 170 30.63 8.00 -22.65
CA VAL A 170 32.07 8.08 -22.92
C VAL A 170 32.83 7.04 -22.11
N ARG A 171 32.47 6.89 -20.83
CA ARG A 171 33.10 5.91 -19.92
C ARG A 171 32.43 4.54 -19.96
N ARG A 172 31.30 4.42 -20.67
CA ARG A 172 30.39 3.26 -20.63
C ARG A 172 30.14 2.83 -19.19
N SER A 173 29.77 3.79 -18.35
CA SER A 173 29.53 3.56 -16.92
C SER A 173 28.17 4.04 -16.50
N ILE A 174 27.55 3.33 -15.57
CA ILE A 174 26.32 3.76 -14.93
C ILE A 174 26.70 4.49 -13.65
N ARG A 175 26.28 5.74 -13.52
CA ARG A 175 26.49 6.56 -12.34
C ARG A 175 25.18 6.61 -11.55
N LEU A 176 25.24 6.07 -10.34
CA LEU A 176 24.11 6.00 -9.41
C LEU A 176 24.37 6.92 -8.22
N ILE A 177 23.60 7.99 -8.10
CA ILE A 177 23.75 9.03 -7.08
C ILE A 177 22.78 8.71 -5.94
N CYS A 178 23.25 8.10 -4.85
CA CYS A 178 22.45 7.75 -3.67
C CYS A 178 22.90 8.59 -2.46
N PRO A 179 22.38 9.82 -2.24
CA PRO A 179 22.92 10.74 -1.26
C PRO A 179 23.09 10.10 0.14
N PRO A 180 24.26 10.23 0.78
CA PRO A 180 25.41 11.05 0.38
C PRO A 180 26.39 10.40 -0.61
N ASN A 181 26.19 9.12 -0.93
CA ASN A 181 27.12 8.31 -1.73
C ASN A 181 26.85 8.44 -3.24
N VAL A 182 27.88 8.19 -4.05
CA VAL A 182 27.73 8.04 -5.50
C VAL A 182 28.56 6.85 -5.95
N PHE A 183 27.94 5.98 -6.74
CA PHE A 183 28.53 4.75 -7.23
C PHE A 183 28.72 4.84 -8.75
N CYS A 184 29.97 4.73 -9.21
CA CYS A 184 30.24 4.53 -10.63
C CYS A 184 30.44 3.05 -10.91
N MET A 185 29.51 2.47 -11.67
CA MET A 185 29.44 1.05 -11.95
C MET A 185 29.85 0.74 -13.40
N TYR A 186 30.61 -0.35 -13.55
CA TYR A 186 31.18 -0.80 -14.81
C TYR A 186 30.95 -2.30 -14.98
N TRP A 187 30.81 -2.72 -16.24
CA TRP A 187 30.68 -4.13 -16.63
C TRP A 187 31.55 -4.40 -17.85
N ASP A 188 32.10 -5.61 -17.94
CA ASP A 188 32.93 -6.02 -19.07
C ASP A 188 32.12 -6.30 -20.34
N LYS A 189 30.87 -6.73 -20.18
CA LYS A 189 29.97 -7.13 -21.27
C LYS A 189 28.85 -6.09 -21.46
N PRO A 190 28.74 -5.46 -22.65
CA PRO A 190 27.68 -4.49 -22.94
C PRO A 190 26.27 -5.02 -22.71
N ASP A 191 25.94 -6.23 -23.21
CA ASP A 191 24.59 -6.80 -23.04
C ASP A 191 24.22 -6.98 -21.56
N TYR A 192 25.21 -7.32 -20.73
CA TYR A 192 25.00 -7.48 -19.29
C TYR A 192 24.80 -6.12 -18.61
N GLN A 193 25.57 -5.10 -19.02
CA GLN A 193 25.38 -3.71 -18.61
C GLN A 193 23.98 -3.21 -18.96
N ASP A 194 23.51 -3.43 -20.19
CA ASP A 194 22.21 -2.97 -20.65
C ASP A 194 21.08 -3.62 -19.87
N SER A 195 21.23 -4.90 -19.51
CA SER A 195 20.28 -5.57 -18.62
C SER A 195 20.21 -4.93 -17.22
N TRP A 196 21.35 -4.55 -16.64
CA TRP A 196 21.38 -3.81 -15.36
C TRP A 196 20.83 -2.39 -15.52
N ARG A 197 21.16 -1.70 -16.61
CA ARG A 197 20.70 -0.35 -16.96
C ARG A 197 19.18 -0.30 -17.05
N SER A 198 18.58 -1.24 -17.78
CA SER A 198 17.13 -1.31 -17.97
C SER A 198 16.39 -1.48 -16.65
N ILE A 199 16.88 -2.36 -15.76
CA ILE A 199 16.24 -2.62 -14.46
C ILE A 199 16.42 -1.42 -13.54
N LEU A 200 17.64 -0.89 -13.40
CA LEU A 200 17.90 0.30 -12.58
C LEU A 200 17.08 1.50 -13.04
N SER A 201 17.01 1.74 -14.35
CA SER A 201 16.22 2.82 -14.92
C SER A 201 14.73 2.65 -14.63
N SER A 202 14.20 1.42 -14.74
CA SER A 202 12.79 1.13 -14.41
C SER A 202 12.54 1.38 -12.92
N VAL A 203 13.33 0.79 -12.04
CA VAL A 203 13.17 0.90 -10.59
C VAL A 203 13.24 2.34 -10.11
N ILE A 204 14.24 3.10 -10.57
CA ILE A 204 14.42 4.49 -10.16
C ILE A 204 13.28 5.36 -10.70
N SER A 205 12.85 5.14 -11.96
CA SER A 205 11.64 5.77 -12.48
C SER A 205 10.44 5.45 -11.60
N ASP A 206 10.21 4.19 -11.25
CA ASP A 206 9.05 3.74 -10.47
C ASP A 206 9.06 4.25 -9.02
N LEU A 207 10.23 4.52 -8.46
CA LEU A 207 10.41 5.13 -7.13
C LEU A 207 10.27 6.65 -7.14
N GLN A 208 10.64 7.30 -8.25
CA GLN A 208 10.53 8.75 -8.42
C GLN A 208 9.17 9.19 -8.95
N ARG A 209 8.39 8.26 -9.51
CA ARG A 209 7.01 8.55 -9.89
C ARG A 209 6.25 9.05 -8.68
N PRO A 210 5.46 10.13 -8.82
CA PRO A 210 4.50 10.48 -7.79
C PRO A 210 3.62 9.25 -7.53
N LYS A 211 3.18 9.10 -6.28
CA LYS A 211 2.25 8.06 -5.87
C LYS A 211 1.16 8.73 -5.06
N LEU A 212 -0.09 8.36 -5.31
CA LEU A 212 -1.23 8.81 -4.50
C LEU A 212 -1.58 7.74 -3.46
N PHE A 213 -1.37 6.48 -3.80
CA PHE A 213 -1.62 5.32 -2.95
C PHE A 213 -0.34 4.93 -2.19
N GLY A 214 -0.49 4.48 -0.94
CA GLY A 214 0.66 4.07 -0.12
C GLY A 214 1.56 5.18 0.40
N VAL A 215 1.27 6.45 0.10
CA VAL A 215 2.03 7.62 0.58
C VAL A 215 1.49 8.09 1.92
N SER A 216 2.37 8.61 2.78
CA SER A 216 1.93 9.09 4.09
C SER A 216 0.94 10.25 3.92
N PHE A 217 -0.13 10.24 4.73
CA PHE A 217 -1.13 11.31 4.68
C PHE A 217 -0.51 12.70 4.88
N ARG A 218 0.54 12.79 5.71
CA ARG A 218 1.30 14.03 5.90
C ARG A 218 2.00 14.51 4.63
N GLU A 219 2.65 13.63 3.88
CA GLU A 219 3.29 13.98 2.60
C GLU A 219 2.26 14.42 1.56
N LEU A 220 1.11 13.75 1.50
CA LEU A 220 0.00 14.16 0.64
C LEU A 220 -0.53 15.55 1.02
N MET A 221 -0.60 15.87 2.31
CA MET A 221 -1.03 17.21 2.73
C MET A 221 0.01 18.30 2.44
N LEU A 222 1.31 17.97 2.49
CA LEU A 222 2.37 18.92 2.10
C LEU A 222 2.34 19.24 0.60
N SER A 223 1.98 18.27 -0.25
CA SER A 223 1.75 18.54 -1.67
C SER A 223 0.46 19.35 -1.89
N CYS A 224 -0.57 19.11 -1.08
CA CYS A 224 -1.82 19.89 -1.07
C CYS A 224 -1.63 21.34 -0.60
N GLU A 225 -0.73 21.62 0.36
CA GLU A 225 -0.40 23.00 0.77
C GLU A 225 0.13 23.83 -0.40
N ASN A 226 0.95 23.23 -1.28
CA ASN A 226 1.40 23.88 -2.51
C ASN A 226 0.25 24.15 -3.50
N GLN A 227 -0.79 23.31 -3.47
CA GLN A 227 -2.00 23.44 -4.28
C GLN A 227 -3.13 24.21 -3.58
N LYS A 228 -2.90 24.66 -2.33
CA LYS A 228 -3.87 25.35 -1.47
C LYS A 228 -5.17 24.57 -1.23
N THR A 229 -5.06 23.25 -1.13
CA THR A 229 -6.18 22.38 -0.78
C THR A 229 -5.99 21.84 0.65
N ILE A 230 -7.10 21.69 1.37
CA ILE A 230 -7.11 21.27 2.78
C ILE A 230 -7.65 19.84 2.98
N VAL A 231 -8.04 19.21 1.88
CA VAL A 231 -8.42 17.80 1.74
C VAL A 231 -7.74 17.27 0.47
N PRO A 232 -7.19 16.04 0.46
CA PRO A 232 -6.54 15.50 -0.74
C PRO A 232 -7.49 15.45 -1.94
N ASN A 233 -7.01 15.85 -3.13
CA ASN A 233 -7.85 15.91 -4.34
C ASN A 233 -8.51 14.57 -4.67
N ILE A 234 -7.78 13.44 -4.51
CA ILE A 234 -8.37 12.11 -4.70
C ILE A 234 -9.61 11.87 -3.85
N VAL A 235 -9.65 12.39 -2.61
CA VAL A 235 -10.83 12.29 -1.75
C VAL A 235 -11.93 13.20 -2.26
N VAL A 236 -11.59 14.44 -2.63
CA VAL A 236 -12.54 15.42 -3.18
C VAL A 236 -13.22 14.87 -4.44
N ASP A 237 -12.43 14.43 -5.41
CA ASP A 237 -12.89 13.95 -6.71
C ASP A 237 -13.73 12.68 -6.55
N CYS A 238 -13.29 11.71 -5.73
CA CYS A 238 -14.05 10.49 -5.45
C CYS A 238 -15.41 10.83 -4.81
N VAL A 239 -15.41 11.66 -3.77
CA VAL A 239 -16.64 12.00 -3.02
C VAL A 239 -17.59 12.80 -3.90
N GLN A 240 -17.13 13.80 -4.64
CA GLN A 240 -17.99 14.55 -5.57
C GLN A 240 -18.61 13.65 -6.62
N PHE A 241 -17.83 12.73 -7.19
CA PHE A 241 -18.35 11.75 -8.13
C PHE A 241 -19.42 10.85 -7.50
N ILE A 242 -19.16 10.31 -6.31
CA ILE A 242 -20.11 9.44 -5.59
C ILE A 242 -21.40 10.20 -5.22
N LEU A 243 -21.30 11.46 -4.80
CA LEU A 243 -22.46 12.30 -4.53
C LEU A 243 -23.26 12.59 -5.82
N SER A 244 -22.61 12.69 -6.97
CA SER A 244 -23.29 12.96 -8.25
C SER A 244 -23.95 11.72 -8.87
N LYS A 245 -23.28 10.55 -8.87
CA LYS A 245 -23.75 9.34 -9.57
C LYS A 245 -23.97 8.13 -8.64
N GLY A 246 -23.28 8.07 -7.50
CA GLY A 246 -23.31 6.94 -6.56
C GLY A 246 -24.57 6.86 -5.70
N LEU A 247 -25.26 7.99 -5.44
CA LEU A 247 -26.47 8.02 -4.59
C LEU A 247 -27.66 7.21 -5.15
N TYR A 248 -27.62 6.87 -6.43
CA TYR A 248 -28.64 6.05 -7.10
C TYR A 248 -28.14 4.65 -7.46
N THR A 249 -26.93 4.30 -7.04
CA THR A 249 -26.33 3.00 -7.31
C THR A 249 -26.53 2.06 -6.13
N ARG A 250 -27.24 0.95 -6.37
CA ARG A 250 -27.45 -0.09 -5.35
C ARG A 250 -26.11 -0.69 -4.93
N GLY A 251 -25.90 -0.74 -3.62
CA GLY A 251 -24.72 -1.35 -3.02
C GLY A 251 -23.43 -0.57 -3.21
N VAL A 252 -23.48 0.75 -3.48
CA VAL A 252 -22.29 1.61 -3.45
C VAL A 252 -21.47 1.38 -2.16
N PHE A 253 -20.15 1.32 -2.26
CA PHE A 253 -19.19 0.85 -1.22
C PHE A 253 -19.23 -0.65 -0.88
N ARG A 254 -20.36 -1.35 -1.02
CA ARG A 254 -20.50 -2.78 -0.65
C ARG A 254 -20.17 -3.73 -1.80
N GLU A 255 -20.69 -3.43 -2.98
CA GLU A 255 -20.56 -4.26 -4.17
C GLU A 255 -19.18 -4.06 -4.80
N LEU A 256 -18.58 -5.16 -5.24
CA LEU A 256 -17.25 -5.12 -5.85
C LEU A 256 -17.34 -4.63 -7.30
N PRO A 257 -16.41 -3.75 -7.72
CA PRO A 257 -16.33 -3.33 -9.12
C PRO A 257 -15.70 -4.41 -10.00
N PHE A 258 -15.63 -4.14 -11.30
CA PHE A 258 -14.77 -4.89 -12.21
C PHE A 258 -13.30 -4.62 -11.84
N GLU A 259 -12.58 -5.68 -11.49
CA GLU A 259 -11.21 -5.60 -10.96
C GLU A 259 -10.23 -4.96 -11.95
N GLU A 260 -10.33 -5.30 -13.24
CA GLU A 260 -9.48 -4.73 -14.30
C GLU A 260 -9.68 -3.21 -14.44
N GLU A 261 -10.94 -2.75 -14.40
CA GLU A 261 -11.27 -1.31 -14.44
C GLU A 261 -10.74 -0.59 -13.19
N ALA A 262 -10.93 -1.20 -12.01
CA ALA A 262 -10.49 -0.62 -10.75
C ALA A 262 -8.97 -0.52 -10.65
N GLU A 263 -8.23 -1.54 -11.12
CA GLU A 263 -6.77 -1.50 -11.10
C GLU A 263 -6.22 -0.52 -12.13
N ALA A 264 -6.76 -0.49 -13.36
CA ALA A 264 -6.35 0.48 -14.38
C ALA A 264 -6.59 1.93 -13.92
N LEU A 265 -7.75 2.19 -13.29
CA LEU A 265 -8.08 3.52 -12.77
C LEU A 265 -7.18 3.91 -11.59
N ARG A 266 -6.85 2.95 -10.71
CA ARG A 266 -5.88 3.17 -9.63
C ARG A 266 -4.50 3.51 -10.18
N GLU A 267 -4.01 2.74 -11.15
CA GLU A 267 -2.71 2.98 -11.77
C GLU A 267 -2.66 4.36 -12.43
N ALA A 268 -3.69 4.75 -13.19
CA ALA A 268 -3.75 6.07 -13.81
C ALA A 268 -3.71 7.20 -12.75
N LEU A 269 -4.46 7.06 -11.65
CA LEU A 269 -4.42 8.02 -10.53
C LEU A 269 -3.04 8.08 -9.87
N ASP A 270 -2.41 6.92 -9.61
CA ASP A 270 -1.09 6.86 -9.01
C ASP A 270 -0.04 7.61 -9.86
N HIS A 271 -0.20 7.59 -11.18
CA HIS A 271 0.68 8.29 -12.11
C HIS A 271 0.37 9.79 -12.27
N GLU A 272 -0.54 10.36 -11.45
CA GLU A 272 -1.05 11.72 -11.57
C GLU A 272 -1.56 12.05 -12.99
N GLU A 273 -2.05 11.05 -13.72
CA GLU A 273 -2.69 11.27 -15.01
C GLU A 273 -3.96 12.09 -14.79
N ALA A 274 -4.34 12.91 -15.79
CA ALA A 274 -5.59 13.65 -15.76
C ALA A 274 -6.77 12.68 -15.96
N VAL A 275 -7.15 12.01 -14.88
CA VAL A 275 -8.22 11.01 -14.84
C VAL A 275 -9.56 11.70 -14.65
N SER A 276 -10.48 11.49 -15.59
CA SER A 276 -11.89 11.84 -15.41
C SER A 276 -12.67 10.62 -14.95
N PHE A 277 -13.41 10.76 -13.84
CA PHE A 277 -14.32 9.72 -13.37
C PHE A 277 -15.63 9.64 -14.16
N GLU A 278 -15.87 10.53 -15.14
CA GLU A 278 -17.16 10.67 -15.80
C GLU A 278 -17.67 9.36 -16.42
N GLU A 279 -16.79 8.56 -17.01
CA GLU A 279 -17.12 7.26 -17.63
C GLU A 279 -16.95 6.07 -16.66
N SER A 280 -16.49 6.30 -15.43
CA SER A 280 -16.24 5.25 -14.45
C SER A 280 -17.54 4.78 -13.78
N SER A 281 -17.56 3.53 -13.32
CA SER A 281 -18.66 3.04 -12.48
C SER A 281 -18.59 3.63 -11.06
N PRO A 282 -19.74 4.04 -10.45
CA PRO A 282 -19.78 4.43 -9.03
C PRO A 282 -19.27 3.35 -8.08
N LEU A 283 -19.41 2.07 -8.44
CA LEU A 283 -18.83 0.97 -7.67
C LEU A 283 -17.30 1.06 -7.68
N THR A 284 -16.69 1.32 -8.84
CA THR A 284 -15.24 1.46 -9.01
C THR A 284 -14.70 2.60 -8.17
N VAL A 285 -15.29 3.79 -8.26
CA VAL A 285 -14.82 4.98 -7.53
C VAL A 285 -15.03 4.83 -6.02
N SER A 286 -16.15 4.26 -5.58
CA SER A 286 -16.39 4.00 -4.15
C SER A 286 -15.38 3.01 -3.55
N TRP A 287 -15.00 2.00 -4.33
CA TRP A 287 -13.99 1.03 -3.92
C TRP A 287 -12.58 1.61 -3.92
N LEU A 288 -12.25 2.48 -4.88
CA LEU A 288 -10.97 3.22 -4.91
C LEU A 288 -10.78 4.10 -3.68
N LEU A 289 -11.83 4.80 -3.24
CA LEU A 289 -11.78 5.60 -2.01
C LEU A 289 -11.47 4.73 -0.77
N LEU A 290 -12.14 3.58 -0.65
CA LEU A 290 -11.86 2.61 0.42
C LEU A 290 -10.43 2.04 0.35
N ARG A 291 -9.94 1.76 -0.86
CA ARG A 291 -8.59 1.26 -1.10
C ARG A 291 -7.55 2.30 -0.73
N TRP A 292 -7.72 3.55 -1.14
CA TRP A 292 -6.82 4.64 -0.81
C TRP A 292 -6.67 4.79 0.72
N LEU A 293 -7.78 4.83 1.45
CA LEU A 293 -7.77 4.89 2.93
C LEU A 293 -7.02 3.71 3.56
N ARG A 294 -7.24 2.50 3.03
CA ARG A 294 -6.64 1.28 3.54
C ARG A 294 -5.12 1.24 3.31
N GLU A 295 -4.66 1.80 2.19
CA GLU A 295 -3.25 1.79 1.77
C GLU A 295 -2.42 2.90 2.40
N LEU A 296 -3.03 3.91 3.04
CA LEU A 296 -2.28 4.89 3.84
C LEU A 296 -1.37 4.14 4.82
N PRO A 297 -0.06 4.47 4.94
CA PRO A 297 0.83 3.82 5.90
C PRO A 297 0.32 3.91 7.35
N GLU A 298 -0.14 5.08 7.75
CA GLU A 298 -0.83 5.35 9.00
C GLU A 298 -2.33 5.56 8.73
N PRO A 299 -3.25 4.98 9.51
CA PRO A 299 -4.69 5.17 9.29
C PRO A 299 -5.09 6.65 9.41
N LEU A 300 -6.15 7.04 8.71
CA LEU A 300 -6.65 8.42 8.74
C LEU A 300 -7.01 8.88 10.16
N ILE A 301 -7.51 7.96 11.00
CA ILE A 301 -7.56 8.16 12.46
C ILE A 301 -6.26 7.57 13.02
N PRO A 302 -5.28 8.40 13.43
CA PRO A 302 -3.96 7.92 13.82
C PRO A 302 -4.04 6.89 14.94
N SER A 303 -3.17 5.88 14.90
CA SER A 303 -3.21 4.77 15.87
C SER A 303 -3.06 5.20 17.33
N SER A 304 -2.53 6.41 17.58
CA SER A 304 -2.48 7.02 18.92
C SER A 304 -3.87 7.25 19.54
N PHE A 305 -4.90 7.44 18.72
CA PHE A 305 -6.29 7.65 19.16
C PHE A 305 -7.06 6.34 19.36
N TYR A 306 -6.47 5.17 19.06
CA TYR A 306 -7.15 3.88 19.15
C TYR A 306 -7.81 3.64 20.52
N ASN A 307 -7.11 3.96 21.60
CA ASN A 307 -7.63 3.79 22.96
C ASN A 307 -8.79 4.73 23.28
N GLU A 308 -8.79 5.95 22.75
CA GLU A 308 -9.89 6.90 22.90
C GLU A 308 -11.12 6.45 22.09
N VAL A 309 -10.89 5.91 20.89
CA VAL A 309 -11.94 5.36 20.02
C VAL A 309 -12.65 4.19 20.70
N ILE A 310 -11.93 3.19 21.22
CA ILE A 310 -12.58 2.02 21.85
C ILE A 310 -13.26 2.35 23.18
N ALA A 311 -12.86 3.45 23.83
CA ALA A 311 -13.46 3.93 25.07
C ALA A 311 -14.71 4.79 24.84
N THR A 312 -15.01 5.14 23.58
CA THR A 312 -16.17 5.97 23.24
C THR A 312 -17.47 5.18 23.42
N THR A 313 -18.38 5.74 24.20
CA THR A 313 -19.69 5.14 24.52
C THR A 313 -20.88 6.00 24.11
N SER A 314 -20.64 7.24 23.68
CA SER A 314 -21.69 8.17 23.23
C SER A 314 -21.24 9.03 22.04
N PRO A 315 -22.18 9.62 21.29
CA PRO A 315 -21.86 10.55 20.21
C PRO A 315 -21.06 11.78 20.67
N GLU A 316 -21.32 12.31 21.87
CA GLU A 316 -20.62 13.47 22.42
C GLU A 316 -19.15 13.15 22.74
N GLU A 317 -18.86 11.92 23.14
CA GLU A 317 -17.49 11.44 23.31
C GLU A 317 -16.79 11.29 21.95
N ALA A 318 -17.51 10.78 20.93
CA ALA A 318 -16.99 10.66 19.57
C ALA A 318 -16.59 12.03 19.00
N GLN A 319 -17.43 13.04 19.20
CA GLN A 319 -17.15 14.43 18.82
C GLN A 319 -15.84 14.95 19.44
N LYS A 320 -15.63 14.72 20.75
CA LYS A 320 -14.39 15.14 21.43
C LYS A 320 -13.15 14.46 20.87
N VAL A 321 -13.26 13.20 20.45
CA VAL A 321 -12.14 12.51 19.79
C VAL A 321 -11.84 13.18 18.44
N VAL A 322 -12.87 13.45 17.63
CA VAL A 322 -12.74 14.11 16.32
C VAL A 322 -12.11 15.50 16.45
N GLU A 323 -12.50 16.29 17.45
CA GLU A 323 -11.96 17.64 17.67
C GLU A 323 -10.46 17.63 18.01
N LYS A 324 -9.96 16.57 18.66
CA LYS A 324 -8.53 16.40 18.98
C LYS A 324 -7.69 15.90 17.80
N LEU A 325 -8.31 15.37 16.75
CA LEU A 325 -7.57 14.88 15.59
C LEU A 325 -6.79 16.01 14.92
N PRO A 326 -5.64 15.69 14.29
CA PRO A 326 -4.91 16.66 13.48
C PRO A 326 -5.83 17.32 12.44
N VAL A 327 -5.61 18.61 12.19
CA VAL A 327 -6.51 19.49 11.41
C VAL A 327 -6.90 18.87 10.07
N PHE A 328 -5.92 18.44 9.29
CA PHE A 328 -6.17 17.86 7.97
C PHE A 328 -6.84 16.48 8.04
N ASN A 329 -6.54 15.69 9.08
CA ASN A 329 -7.17 14.39 9.29
C ASN A 329 -8.67 14.55 9.57
N ARG A 330 -9.06 15.50 10.45
CA ARG A 330 -10.49 15.74 10.73
C ARG A 330 -11.23 16.37 9.56
N PHE A 331 -10.61 17.25 8.77
CA PHE A 331 -11.24 17.80 7.56
C PHE A 331 -11.49 16.72 6.51
N THR A 332 -10.50 15.84 6.29
CA THR A 332 -10.65 14.72 5.36
C THR A 332 -11.68 13.71 5.87
N LEU A 333 -11.68 13.42 7.18
CA LEU A 333 -12.67 12.56 7.80
C LEU A 333 -14.09 13.14 7.68
N GLU A 334 -14.27 14.44 7.91
CA GLU A 334 -15.55 15.15 7.74
C GLU A 334 -16.07 15.01 6.30
N TYR A 335 -15.21 15.21 5.30
CA TYR A 335 -15.59 15.10 3.90
C TYR A 335 -16.09 13.69 3.53
N ILE A 336 -15.40 12.66 4.02
CA ILE A 336 -15.75 11.26 3.77
C ILE A 336 -17.02 10.86 4.54
N MET A 337 -17.13 11.24 5.82
CA MET A 337 -18.31 10.92 6.63
C MET A 337 -19.56 11.65 6.12
N GLY A 338 -19.41 12.87 5.58
CA GLY A 338 -20.52 13.58 4.92
C GLY A 338 -21.01 12.85 3.66
N CYS A 339 -20.09 12.28 2.88
CA CYS A 339 -20.47 11.40 1.77
C CYS A 339 -21.25 10.17 2.25
N CYS A 340 -20.81 9.53 3.34
CA CYS A 340 -21.51 8.39 3.94
C CYS A 340 -22.91 8.76 4.45
N GLU A 341 -23.05 9.90 5.13
CA GLU A 341 -24.35 10.41 5.59
C GLU A 341 -25.30 10.59 4.39
N CYS A 342 -24.84 11.21 3.31
CA CYS A 342 -25.64 11.38 2.10
C CYS A 342 -26.08 10.04 1.49
N VAL A 343 -25.21 9.03 1.47
CA VAL A 343 -25.53 7.67 1.00
C VAL A 343 -26.59 7.00 1.88
N VAL A 344 -26.50 7.16 3.21
CA VAL A 344 -27.52 6.66 4.16
C VAL A 344 -28.86 7.37 3.98
N SER A 345 -28.84 8.68 3.77
CA SER A 345 -30.04 9.48 3.46
C SER A 345 -30.72 9.02 2.16
N HIS A 346 -29.99 8.36 1.25
CA HIS A 346 -30.50 7.74 0.03
C HIS A 346 -30.69 6.22 0.12
N LYS A 347 -30.82 5.64 1.32
CA LYS A 347 -30.96 4.19 1.58
C LYS A 347 -31.96 3.47 0.67
N LYS A 348 -33.05 4.12 0.26
CA LYS A 348 -34.06 3.53 -0.65
C LYS A 348 -33.49 3.13 -2.03
N SER A 349 -32.48 3.86 -2.50
CA SER A 349 -31.81 3.61 -3.78
C SER A 349 -30.49 2.86 -3.59
N THR A 350 -29.72 3.24 -2.58
CA THR A 350 -28.39 2.67 -2.32
C THR A 350 -28.45 1.32 -1.63
N ASP A 351 -29.50 0.98 -0.89
CA ASP A 351 -29.59 -0.25 -0.08
C ASP A 351 -28.47 -0.35 0.97
N MET A 352 -27.98 0.82 1.41
CA MET A 352 -26.90 0.98 2.38
C MET A 352 -27.38 1.76 3.61
N ASP A 353 -27.02 1.29 4.80
CA ASP A 353 -27.22 2.03 6.06
C ASP A 353 -25.91 2.31 6.81
N ALA A 354 -26.04 3.09 7.89
CA ALA A 354 -24.90 3.51 8.70
C ALA A 354 -24.10 2.32 9.26
N ILE A 355 -24.75 1.22 9.61
CA ILE A 355 -24.08 0.02 10.12
C ILE A 355 -23.28 -0.64 9.00
N GLN A 356 -23.90 -0.86 7.84
CA GLN A 356 -23.24 -1.46 6.68
C GLN A 356 -22.02 -0.65 6.22
N LEU A 357 -22.15 0.68 6.15
CA LEU A 357 -21.02 1.55 5.83
C LEU A 357 -19.95 1.53 6.93
N ALA A 358 -20.34 1.60 8.21
CA ALA A 358 -19.38 1.58 9.31
C ALA A 358 -18.52 0.30 9.30
N VAL A 359 -19.13 -0.86 9.03
CA VAL A 359 -18.39 -2.14 8.91
C VAL A 359 -17.32 -2.07 7.81
N LEU A 360 -17.61 -1.42 6.69
CA LEU A 360 -16.68 -1.29 5.55
C LEU A 360 -15.59 -0.25 5.81
N PHE A 361 -15.93 0.88 6.42
CA PHE A 361 -15.00 1.99 6.65
C PHE A 361 -14.10 1.78 7.88
N THR A 362 -14.57 1.09 8.93
CA THR A 362 -13.78 0.84 10.15
C THR A 362 -12.38 0.29 9.87
N PRO A 363 -12.19 -0.81 9.11
CA PRO A 363 -10.85 -1.36 8.83
C PRO A 363 -9.98 -0.42 7.97
N CYS A 364 -10.57 0.51 7.23
CA CYS A 364 -9.87 1.51 6.45
C CYS A 364 -9.45 2.73 7.29
N LEU A 365 -10.24 3.09 8.30
CA LEU A 365 -10.05 4.30 9.11
C LEU A 365 -9.26 4.07 10.39
N ILE A 366 -9.31 2.87 10.98
CA ILE A 366 -8.79 2.59 12.33
C ILE A 366 -7.92 1.33 12.30
N ARG A 367 -6.67 1.45 12.76
CA ARG A 367 -5.76 0.30 12.94
C ARG A 367 -4.99 0.42 14.26
N ARG A 368 -4.75 -0.71 14.92
CA ARG A 368 -3.89 -0.79 16.12
C ARG A 368 -2.42 -0.81 15.72
N ALA A 369 -1.57 -0.05 16.40
CA ALA A 369 -0.12 -0.11 16.21
C ALA A 369 0.43 -1.47 16.71
N ALA A 370 1.06 -2.22 15.81
CA ALA A 370 1.90 -3.42 16.00
C ALA A 370 1.56 -4.35 17.21
N THR A 371 0.70 -5.35 16.96
CA THR A 371 0.82 -6.75 17.44
C THR A 371 -0.42 -7.52 16.94
N GLY A 372 -0.37 -8.05 15.72
CA GLY A 372 -1.40 -8.94 15.17
C GLY A 372 -2.75 -8.27 14.87
N PHE A 373 -3.48 -8.87 13.91
CA PHE A 373 -4.91 -8.63 13.71
C PHE A 373 -5.67 -9.23 14.90
N GLY A 374 -5.58 -8.58 16.07
CA GLY A 374 -6.39 -8.91 17.24
C GLY A 374 -7.76 -8.27 17.07
N VAL A 375 -8.80 -9.09 16.94
CA VAL A 375 -10.21 -8.70 16.78
C VAL A 375 -10.81 -8.10 18.08
N ASP A 376 -9.97 -7.81 19.07
CA ASP A 376 -10.39 -7.33 20.38
C ASP A 376 -10.78 -5.84 20.25
N ASN A 377 -12.08 -5.58 20.44
CA ASN A 377 -12.75 -4.27 20.36
C ASN A 377 -13.19 -3.77 18.97
N LEU A 378 -13.21 -4.64 17.95
CA LEU A 378 -13.80 -4.30 16.65
C LEU A 378 -15.25 -3.76 16.76
N PRO A 379 -16.14 -4.31 17.61
CA PRO A 379 -17.48 -3.76 17.80
C PRO A 379 -17.47 -2.30 18.30
N SER A 380 -16.56 -1.93 19.21
CA SER A 380 -16.43 -0.56 19.70
C SER A 380 -15.95 0.39 18.60
N CYS A 381 -14.99 -0.05 17.77
CA CYS A 381 -14.55 0.73 16.61
C CYS A 381 -15.67 0.93 15.59
N ILE A 382 -16.46 -0.11 15.29
CA ILE A 382 -17.62 0.00 14.40
C ILE A 382 -18.65 0.97 15.00
N GLN A 383 -18.93 0.85 16.30
CA GLN A 383 -19.86 1.73 16.99
C GLN A 383 -19.43 3.20 16.95
N PHE A 384 -18.13 3.48 17.10
CA PHE A 384 -17.56 4.80 16.91
C PHE A 384 -17.84 5.35 15.51
N VAL A 385 -17.59 4.57 14.46
CA VAL A 385 -17.86 5.00 13.06
C VAL A 385 -19.37 5.16 12.81
N ILE A 386 -20.23 4.35 13.44
CA ILE A 386 -21.69 4.55 13.38
C ILE A 386 -22.05 5.93 13.94
N TYR A 387 -21.48 6.35 15.08
CA TYR A 387 -21.73 7.69 15.62
C TYR A 387 -21.29 8.78 14.64
N LEU A 388 -20.14 8.64 13.98
CA LEU A 388 -19.67 9.62 12.99
C LEU A 388 -20.63 9.79 11.80
N ILE A 389 -21.30 8.71 11.37
CA ILE A 389 -22.22 8.73 10.22
C ILE A 389 -23.63 9.15 10.65
N ALA A 390 -24.18 8.52 11.68
CA ALA A 390 -25.56 8.73 12.11
C ALA A 390 -25.76 10.11 12.76
N GLU A 391 -24.76 10.58 13.50
CA GLU A 391 -24.75 11.87 14.19
C GLU A 391 -23.80 12.85 13.49
N PHE A 392 -23.72 12.79 12.16
CA PHE A 392 -22.77 13.58 11.37
C PHE A 392 -22.85 15.08 11.66
N ASN A 393 -24.06 15.63 11.59
CA ASN A 393 -24.28 17.07 11.75
C ASN A 393 -23.83 17.59 13.12
N THR A 394 -24.06 16.82 14.19
CA THR A 394 -23.66 17.19 15.56
C THR A 394 -22.17 16.96 15.79
N THR A 395 -21.64 15.84 15.30
CA THR A 395 -20.22 15.46 15.46
C THR A 395 -19.27 16.39 14.71
N PHE A 396 -19.65 16.84 13.51
CA PHE A 396 -18.77 17.60 12.62
C PHE A 396 -19.09 19.09 12.51
N GLN A 397 -20.12 19.62 13.17
CA GLN A 397 -20.54 21.03 13.06
C GLN A 397 -19.38 22.04 13.17
N ASN A 398 -18.54 21.88 14.20
CA ASN A 398 -17.39 22.74 14.44
C ASN A 398 -16.33 22.54 13.35
N VAL A 399 -16.09 21.30 12.96
CA VAL A 399 -15.10 20.92 11.94
C VAL A 399 -15.47 21.50 10.58
N THR A 400 -16.73 21.41 10.16
CA THR A 400 -17.23 21.98 8.90
C THR A 400 -17.07 23.51 8.90
N THR A 401 -17.37 24.17 10.03
CA THR A 401 -17.21 25.62 10.17
C THR A 401 -15.75 26.03 10.05
N ASP A 402 -14.84 25.35 10.77
CA ASP A 402 -13.40 25.58 10.69
C ASP A 402 -12.84 25.35 9.28
N ARG A 403 -13.32 24.29 8.61
CA ARG A 403 -12.91 23.97 7.23
C ARG A 403 -13.28 25.08 6.26
N ILE A 404 -14.54 25.53 6.28
CA ILE A 404 -15.03 26.61 5.42
C ILE A 404 -14.30 27.93 5.70
N ALA A 405 -14.05 28.24 6.97
CA ALA A 405 -13.27 29.42 7.35
C ALA A 405 -11.85 29.36 6.78
N THR A 406 -11.20 28.19 6.85
CA THR A 406 -9.85 27.98 6.31
C THR A 406 -9.82 28.12 4.78
N GLU A 407 -10.81 27.55 4.06
CA GLU A 407 -10.92 27.70 2.59
C GLU A 407 -11.16 29.15 2.16
N THR A 408 -11.95 29.91 2.92
CA THR A 408 -12.28 31.30 2.60
C THR A 408 -11.13 32.27 2.89
N ASP A 409 -10.37 32.05 3.96
CA ASP A 409 -9.17 32.84 4.25
C ASP A 409 -8.07 32.61 3.21
N ASP A 410 -7.88 31.38 2.74
CA ASP A 410 -6.90 31.09 1.69
C ASP A 410 -7.32 31.64 0.31
N LYS A 411 -8.62 31.65 -0.01
CA LYS A 411 -9.14 32.34 -1.21
C LYS A 411 -8.90 33.84 -1.13
N ARG A 412 -9.19 34.48 0.02
CA ARG A 412 -8.95 35.91 0.23
C ARG A 412 -7.48 36.29 0.12
N LYS A 413 -6.57 35.50 0.73
CA LYS A 413 -5.12 35.72 0.55
C LYS A 413 -4.72 35.60 -0.91
N THR A 414 -5.24 34.60 -1.63
CA THR A 414 -4.91 34.38 -3.04
C THR A 414 -5.42 35.50 -3.97
N GLU A 415 -6.56 36.12 -3.65
CA GLU A 415 -7.10 37.27 -4.37
C GLU A 415 -6.37 38.58 -4.05
N LEU A 416 -5.86 38.76 -2.82
CA LEU A 416 -5.06 39.95 -2.43
C LEU A 416 -3.64 39.96 -3.04
N PHE A 417 -3.15 38.81 -3.53
CA PHE A 417 -1.84 38.66 -4.18
C PHE A 417 -1.92 38.59 -5.72
N LYS A 418 -3.12 38.67 -6.32
CA LYS A 418 -3.33 38.88 -7.75
C LYS A 418 -3.66 40.35 -8.01
#